data_AF-A0A1X7NBE6-F1
#
_entry.id   AF-A0A1X7NBE6-F1
#
_cell.length_a   1.000
_cell.length_b   1.000
_cell.length_c   1.000
_cell.angle_alpha   90.00
_cell.angle_beta   90.00
_cell.angle_gamma   90.00
#
_symmetry.space_group_name_H-M   'P 1'
#
loop_
_entity.id
_entity.type
_entity.pdbx_description
1 polymer ?
#
loop_
_entity_poly.entity_id
_entity_poly.type
_entity_poly.pdbx_seq_one_letter_code
_entity_poly.pdbx_strand_id
1 'polypeptide(L)'
;MNATEFMQTVDKQLLKMSNQDKFEWMRSYARIQTGNQREIFLESLKTPVIANQVISTKEIEDWLVKVEDQEVYFTYFYENSCDNHYEDYTYVDDFSIIKYLLKALEIAEELLNKSDYRKAADLYDWLCTVPFFVYDTEKKEWIDDELDMERLAESQMIQINIRQIGINLLYAHYQATVKEKRASVLYRYLLWEMCQNITIEEFFSVRPQEVNDSEEFLLEWIDFLQKTSGDRAGKLLTEAYLYQGGIKLLCESAEKNKNRHPLLYEKACFYLYEDKQFSECEEIGLEAINNIAESRLIRAKVANLAAKASIKLDHLDKIEQFYEVAFYSESSLIHYLRLFKLSDYEEKTDKAALFTKDLPDTFSRRYFNGNTQLNENWLGDDSKRLLRFFNKEFDFIYTYCEGEKNYLNWNNSLKGKIVPLFFLILDKNDGTSKAKKAIIRKLVSRLNFHSIEKEREEDYLDLWKKTIKLTPEQIKFYLVWLNQEIAALTDVLVGGGNRKLYSIAAELIVLLGEVLESNGTQDGKIGLINWYKETYSNKSAFKNELNKIG
;
A
#
# COMPACT_ATOMS: atom_id res chain seq x y z
N MET A 1 17.72 -24.24 -5.02
CA MET A 1 18.72 -24.36 -3.95
C MET A 1 19.27 -22.98 -3.72
N ASN A 2 18.89 -22.33 -2.62
CA ASN A 2 19.41 -21.01 -2.28
C ASN A 2 20.88 -21.11 -1.81
N ALA A 3 21.59 -19.99 -1.66
CA ALA A 3 23.01 -20.00 -1.30
C ALA A 3 23.29 -20.74 0.01
N THR A 4 22.40 -20.60 1.00
CA THR A 4 22.48 -21.28 2.30
C THR A 4 22.30 -22.79 2.16
N GLU A 5 21.29 -23.26 1.43
CA GLU A 5 21.05 -24.68 1.13
C GLU A 5 22.20 -25.29 0.32
N PHE A 6 22.79 -24.50 -0.60
CA PHE A 6 23.95 -24.92 -1.38
C PHE A 6 25.17 -25.08 -0.48
N MET A 7 25.52 -24.09 0.34
CA MET A 7 26.66 -24.14 1.24
C MET A 7 26.51 -25.24 2.29
N GLN A 8 25.32 -25.40 2.89
CA GLN A 8 25.03 -26.52 3.78
C GLN A 8 25.18 -27.89 3.08
N THR A 9 24.82 -27.98 1.81
CA THR A 9 25.00 -29.21 1.02
C THR A 9 26.48 -29.46 0.71
N VAL A 10 27.23 -28.41 0.36
CA VAL A 10 28.68 -28.46 0.15
C VAL A 10 29.38 -28.91 1.42
N ASP A 11 29.08 -28.31 2.57
CA ASP A 11 29.67 -28.66 3.86
C ASP A 11 29.34 -30.10 4.26
N LYS A 12 28.08 -30.52 4.10
CA LYS A 12 27.65 -31.89 4.34
C LYS A 12 28.38 -32.88 3.44
N GLN A 13 28.75 -32.48 2.22
CA GLN A 13 29.49 -33.33 1.29
C GLN A 13 30.99 -33.36 1.64
N LEU A 14 31.58 -32.21 1.97
CA LEU A 14 32.96 -32.10 2.42
C LEU A 14 33.19 -32.86 3.74
N LEU A 15 32.23 -32.87 4.66
CA LEU A 15 32.32 -33.64 5.91
C LEU A 15 32.28 -35.17 5.68
N LYS A 16 31.67 -35.63 4.58
CA LYS A 16 31.63 -37.06 4.21
C LYS A 16 32.89 -37.53 3.50
N MET A 17 33.66 -36.62 2.90
CA MET A 17 34.89 -36.96 2.18
C MET A 17 36.01 -37.25 3.18
N SER A 18 36.77 -38.32 2.94
CA SER A 18 38.01 -38.56 3.68
C SER A 18 39.05 -37.49 3.35
N ASN A 19 40.06 -37.32 4.20
CA ASN A 19 41.17 -36.40 3.92
C ASN A 19 41.91 -36.79 2.61
N GLN A 20 41.92 -38.08 2.26
CA GLN A 20 42.51 -38.56 1.01
C GLN A 20 41.66 -38.17 -0.20
N ASP A 21 40.33 -38.28 -0.12
CA ASP A 21 39.41 -37.85 -1.19
C ASP A 21 39.47 -36.34 -1.41
N LYS A 22 39.58 -35.56 -0.32
CA LYS A 22 39.77 -34.10 -0.39
C LYS A 22 41.06 -33.75 -1.11
N PHE A 23 42.15 -34.44 -0.78
CA PHE A 23 43.45 -34.23 -1.41
C PHE A 23 43.45 -34.62 -2.90
N GLU A 24 42.81 -35.73 -3.27
CA GLU A 24 42.67 -36.15 -4.66
C GLU A 24 41.76 -35.23 -5.48
N TRP A 25 40.68 -34.72 -4.87
CA TRP A 25 39.82 -33.72 -5.47
C TRP A 25 40.59 -32.42 -5.74
N MET A 26 41.32 -31.90 -4.75
CA MET A 26 42.17 -30.71 -4.91
C MET A 26 43.26 -30.92 -5.97
N ARG A 27 43.89 -32.10 -6.05
CA ARG A 27 44.85 -32.45 -7.11
C ARG A 27 44.22 -32.50 -8.49
N SER A 28 43.03 -33.06 -8.61
CA SER A 28 42.31 -33.17 -9.88
C SER A 28 41.91 -31.78 -10.37
N TYR A 29 41.49 -30.92 -9.45
CA TYR A 29 41.22 -29.51 -9.72
C TYR A 29 42.48 -28.72 -10.08
N ALA A 30 43.62 -29.02 -9.47
CA ALA A 30 44.92 -28.43 -9.83
C ALA A 30 45.36 -28.78 -11.27
N ARG A 31 45.10 -30.02 -11.71
CA ARG A 31 45.54 -30.54 -13.01
C ARG A 31 44.88 -29.85 -14.21
N ILE A 32 43.68 -29.32 -14.02
CA ILE A 32 42.91 -28.66 -15.08
C ILE A 32 43.22 -27.16 -15.20
N GLN A 33 44.05 -26.59 -14.32
CA GLN A 33 44.42 -25.17 -14.36
C GLN A 33 45.41 -24.88 -15.50
N THR A 34 45.27 -23.74 -16.17
CA THR A 34 46.09 -23.31 -17.32
C THR A 34 46.59 -21.88 -17.18
N GLY A 35 47.77 -21.59 -17.73
CA GLY A 35 48.37 -20.23 -17.70
C GLY A 35 48.53 -19.67 -16.27
N ASN A 36 48.24 -18.38 -16.10
CA ASN A 36 48.34 -17.66 -14.82
C ASN A 36 47.46 -18.25 -13.69
N GLN A 37 46.46 -19.07 -14.02
CA GLN A 37 45.62 -19.74 -13.01
C GLN A 37 46.40 -20.77 -12.18
N ARG A 38 47.53 -21.28 -12.69
CA ARG A 38 48.38 -22.21 -11.94
C ARG A 38 49.10 -21.53 -10.78
N GLU A 39 49.56 -20.31 -10.97
CA GLU A 39 50.23 -19.52 -9.93
C GLU A 39 49.22 -19.07 -8.88
N ILE A 40 48.05 -18.58 -9.29
CA ILE A 40 46.94 -18.20 -8.38
C ILE A 40 46.49 -19.41 -7.53
N PHE A 41 46.33 -20.58 -8.14
CA PHE A 41 45.98 -21.81 -7.43
C PHE A 41 47.10 -22.28 -6.48
N LEU A 42 48.37 -22.10 -6.83
CA LEU A 42 49.49 -22.45 -5.95
C LEU A 42 49.60 -21.51 -4.75
N GLU A 43 49.28 -20.22 -4.91
CA GLU A 43 49.22 -19.26 -3.82
C GLU A 43 48.03 -19.51 -2.88
N SER A 44 46.87 -19.88 -3.43
CA SER A 44 45.66 -20.21 -2.64
C SER A 44 45.83 -21.40 -1.70
N LEU A 45 46.77 -22.30 -2.01
CA LEU A 45 47.10 -23.46 -1.17
C LEU A 45 48.04 -23.14 0.00
N LYS A 46 48.79 -22.02 -0.07
CA LYS A 46 49.76 -21.64 0.97
C LYS A 46 49.14 -20.78 2.07
N THR A 47 48.08 -20.05 1.72
CA THR A 47 47.32 -19.17 2.61
C THR A 47 45.88 -19.15 2.10
N PRO A 48 44.83 -19.26 2.94
CA PRO A 48 43.46 -19.02 2.47
C PRO A 48 43.45 -17.66 1.77
N VAL A 49 42.97 -17.64 0.53
CA VAL A 49 43.15 -16.54 -0.44
C VAL A 49 42.71 -15.21 0.16
N ILE A 50 43.65 -14.45 0.70
CA ILE A 50 43.64 -13.00 0.61
C ILE A 50 44.73 -12.71 -0.41
N ALA A 51 44.38 -12.83 -1.69
CA ALA A 51 45.22 -12.33 -2.76
C ALA A 51 45.28 -10.80 -2.60
N ASN A 52 46.31 -10.32 -1.91
CA ASN A 52 46.66 -8.89 -1.77
C ASN A 52 47.15 -8.32 -3.11
N GLN A 53 46.37 -8.45 -4.18
CA GLN A 53 46.47 -7.56 -5.32
C GLN A 53 45.68 -6.29 -4.98
N VAL A 54 46.42 -5.20 -4.75
CA VAL A 54 45.87 -3.85 -4.61
C VAL A 54 45.02 -3.56 -5.84
N ILE A 55 43.71 -3.42 -5.64
CA ILE A 55 42.81 -2.96 -6.71
C ILE A 55 43.11 -1.48 -6.92
N SER A 56 43.52 -1.13 -8.14
CA SER A 56 43.75 0.27 -8.50
C SER A 56 42.40 0.94 -8.74
N THR A 57 41.94 1.74 -7.77
CA THR A 57 40.70 2.53 -7.85
C THR A 57 40.88 3.86 -8.58
N LYS A 58 42.11 4.28 -8.84
CA LYS A 58 42.46 5.62 -9.35
C LYS A 58 41.71 6.02 -10.63
N GLU A 59 41.56 5.09 -11.59
CA GLU A 59 40.84 5.38 -12.83
C GLU A 59 39.36 5.70 -12.58
N ILE A 60 38.74 4.98 -11.64
CA ILE A 60 37.36 5.23 -11.24
C ILE A 60 37.29 6.54 -10.47
N GLU A 61 38.17 6.77 -9.48
CA GLU A 61 38.25 8.02 -8.71
C GLU A 61 38.39 9.25 -9.62
N ASP A 62 39.30 9.21 -10.60
CA ASP A 62 39.50 10.28 -11.58
C ASP A 62 38.24 10.48 -12.46
N TRP A 63 37.48 9.42 -12.74
CA TRP A 63 36.21 9.50 -13.45
C TRP A 63 35.09 10.08 -12.58
N LEU A 64 35.02 9.73 -11.29
CA LEU A 64 34.03 10.27 -10.34
C LEU A 64 34.12 11.79 -10.26
N VAL A 65 35.34 12.33 -10.18
CA VAL A 65 35.59 13.78 -10.15
C VAL A 65 35.00 14.46 -11.40
N LYS A 66 35.12 13.86 -12.58
CA LYS A 66 34.55 14.41 -13.81
C LYS A 66 33.03 14.39 -13.84
N VAL A 67 32.41 13.40 -13.20
CA VAL A 67 30.94 13.36 -13.05
C VAL A 67 30.49 14.49 -12.12
N GLU A 68 31.17 14.68 -10.99
CA GLU A 68 30.88 15.75 -10.03
C GLU A 68 31.07 17.16 -10.63
N ASP A 69 32.10 17.33 -11.47
CA ASP A 69 32.39 18.57 -12.19
C ASP A 69 31.48 18.79 -13.42
N GLN A 70 30.49 17.91 -13.65
CA GLN A 70 29.55 17.95 -14.79
C GLN A 70 30.24 17.86 -16.17
N GLU A 71 31.47 17.34 -16.23
CA GLU A 71 32.17 17.07 -17.48
C GLU A 71 31.65 15.81 -18.19
N VAL A 72 30.89 14.98 -17.47
CA VAL A 72 30.30 13.71 -17.93
C VAL A 72 28.79 13.76 -17.69
N TYR A 73 28.01 13.66 -18.75
CA TYR A 73 26.54 13.82 -18.71
C TYR A 73 25.85 13.01 -19.82
N PHE A 74 24.55 12.77 -19.67
CA PHE A 74 23.74 12.23 -20.77
C PHE A 74 23.27 13.35 -21.68
N THR A 75 23.11 13.06 -22.96
CA THR A 75 22.38 13.94 -23.87
C THR A 75 21.00 13.34 -24.18
N TYR A 76 20.05 14.16 -24.60
CA TYR A 76 18.77 13.66 -25.12
C TYR A 76 18.34 14.43 -26.37
N PHE A 77 17.49 13.78 -27.17
CA PHE A 77 16.82 14.38 -28.33
C PHE A 77 15.38 13.86 -28.45
N TYR A 78 14.54 14.65 -29.13
CA TYR A 78 13.14 14.30 -29.36
C TYR A 78 13.03 13.38 -30.58
N GLU A 79 12.40 12.22 -30.40
CA GLU A 79 12.07 11.36 -31.53
C GLU A 79 10.78 11.88 -32.16
N ASN A 80 10.87 12.46 -33.37
CA ASN A 80 9.71 12.98 -34.10
C ASN A 80 8.77 11.82 -34.52
N SER A 81 7.91 11.42 -33.61
CA SER A 81 6.77 10.53 -33.86
C SER A 81 5.68 11.35 -34.55
N CYS A 82 5.47 11.10 -35.85
CA CYS A 82 4.43 11.77 -36.65
C CYS A 82 2.98 11.42 -36.24
N ASP A 83 2.75 10.64 -35.17
CA ASP A 83 1.39 10.22 -34.81
C ASP A 83 1.32 9.73 -33.35
N ASN A 84 1.36 10.64 -32.37
CA ASN A 84 0.61 10.58 -31.09
C ASN A 84 1.03 11.70 -30.13
N HIS A 85 0.11 12.11 -29.25
CA HIS A 85 0.27 13.16 -28.24
C HIS A 85 1.22 12.82 -27.06
N TYR A 86 2.24 11.99 -27.28
CA TYR A 86 3.29 11.69 -26.30
C TYR A 86 4.64 11.99 -26.95
N GLU A 87 5.39 12.92 -26.37
CA GLU A 87 6.76 13.23 -26.76
C GLU A 87 7.65 12.07 -26.31
N ASP A 88 8.04 11.18 -27.25
CA ASP A 88 9.06 10.17 -26.99
C ASP A 88 10.44 10.83 -27.06
N TYR A 89 11.24 10.64 -26.00
CA TYR A 89 12.61 11.15 -25.88
C TYR A 89 13.58 9.99 -25.70
N THR A 90 14.77 10.10 -26.30
CA THR A 90 15.83 9.10 -26.18
C THR A 90 17.06 9.69 -25.51
N TYR A 91 17.53 9.03 -24.45
CA TYR A 91 18.80 9.36 -23.80
C TYR A 91 19.98 8.72 -24.55
N VAL A 92 21.07 9.46 -24.65
CA VAL A 92 22.31 9.05 -25.33
C VAL A 92 23.49 9.16 -24.36
N ASP A 93 24.26 8.07 -24.28
CA ASP A 93 25.46 7.96 -23.45
C ASP A 93 26.74 8.29 -24.24
N ASP A 94 26.96 9.57 -24.53
CA ASP A 94 28.13 10.01 -25.30
C ASP A 94 29.46 9.78 -24.57
N PHE A 95 29.43 9.69 -23.24
CA PHE A 95 30.61 9.60 -22.39
C PHE A 95 30.90 8.20 -21.85
N SER A 96 30.15 7.18 -22.30
CA SER A 96 30.25 5.80 -21.84
C SER A 96 30.02 5.64 -20.32
N ILE A 97 29.17 6.48 -19.74
CA ILE A 97 28.73 6.47 -18.34
C ILE A 97 28.33 5.07 -17.91
N ILE A 98 27.49 4.39 -18.71
CA ILE A 98 26.98 3.06 -18.37
C ILE A 98 28.13 2.05 -18.25
N LYS A 99 29.12 2.13 -19.13
CA LYS A 99 30.30 1.26 -19.09
C LYS A 99 31.15 1.50 -17.83
N TYR A 100 31.39 2.77 -17.48
CA TYR A 100 32.18 3.10 -16.29
C TYR A 100 31.43 2.77 -15.00
N LEU A 101 30.11 2.96 -14.97
CA LEU A 101 29.26 2.60 -13.85
C LEU A 101 29.29 1.08 -13.58
N LEU A 102 29.15 0.25 -14.62
CA LEU A 102 29.27 -1.21 -14.50
C LEU A 102 30.65 -1.62 -14.00
N LYS A 103 31.72 -1.02 -14.55
CA LYS A 103 33.09 -1.27 -14.09
C LYS A 103 33.30 -0.86 -12.62
N ALA A 104 32.73 0.26 -12.20
CA ALA A 104 32.82 0.72 -10.82
C ALA A 104 32.08 -0.23 -9.85
N LEU A 105 30.91 -0.75 -10.25
CA LEU A 105 30.17 -1.76 -9.50
C LEU A 105 30.95 -3.08 -9.36
N GLU A 106 31.59 -3.55 -10.45
CA GLU A 106 32.48 -4.72 -10.43
C GLU A 106 33.65 -4.51 -9.46
N ILE A 107 34.30 -3.34 -9.52
CA ILE A 107 35.40 -2.97 -8.61
C ILE A 107 34.92 -2.94 -7.15
N ALA A 108 33.74 -2.37 -6.88
CA ALA A 108 33.16 -2.33 -5.54
C ALA A 108 32.91 -3.75 -4.99
N GLU A 109 32.41 -4.66 -5.83
CA GLU A 109 32.20 -6.06 -5.47
C GLU A 109 33.54 -6.80 -5.24
N GLU A 110 34.55 -6.55 -6.06
CA GLU A 110 35.89 -7.11 -5.85
C GLU A 110 36.52 -6.62 -4.53
N LEU A 111 36.38 -5.34 -4.20
CA LEU A 111 36.84 -4.77 -2.93
C LEU A 111 36.14 -5.46 -1.74
N LEU A 112 34.84 -5.69 -1.86
CA LEU A 112 34.03 -6.41 -0.86
C LEU A 112 34.53 -7.85 -0.67
N ASN A 113 34.77 -8.57 -1.76
CA ASN A 113 35.27 -9.95 -1.76
C ASN A 113 36.70 -10.05 -1.18
N LYS A 114 37.52 -9.01 -1.35
CA LYS A 114 38.87 -8.91 -0.77
C LYS A 114 38.91 -8.32 0.65
N SER A 115 37.76 -8.07 1.26
CA SER A 115 37.65 -7.50 2.62
C SER A 115 38.17 -6.05 2.77
N ASP A 116 38.31 -5.29 1.68
CA ASP A 116 38.58 -3.84 1.74
C ASP A 116 37.26 -3.07 1.92
N TYR A 117 36.60 -3.34 3.05
CA TYR A 117 35.22 -2.92 3.31
C TYR A 117 35.06 -1.40 3.35
N ARG A 118 36.08 -0.66 3.81
CA ARG A 118 36.03 0.80 3.88
C ARG A 118 35.91 1.40 2.48
N LYS A 119 36.80 1.01 1.56
CA LYS A 119 36.75 1.50 0.18
C LYS A 119 35.53 0.99 -0.57
N ALA A 120 35.13 -0.27 -0.34
CA ALA A 120 33.89 -0.79 -0.91
C ALA A 120 32.68 0.05 -0.45
N ALA A 121 32.61 0.40 0.83
CA ALA A 121 31.53 1.21 1.38
C ALA A 121 31.52 2.62 0.78
N ASP A 122 32.69 3.27 0.72
CA ASP A 122 32.81 4.62 0.14
C ASP A 122 32.42 4.63 -1.35
N LEU A 123 32.84 3.61 -2.11
CA LEU A 123 32.50 3.50 -3.52
C LEU A 123 31.00 3.20 -3.74
N TYR A 124 30.41 2.27 -2.97
CA TYR A 124 28.97 2.02 -3.06
C TYR A 124 28.13 3.24 -2.65
N ASP A 125 28.52 3.96 -1.58
CA ASP A 125 27.84 5.19 -1.14
C ASP A 125 27.80 6.22 -2.28
N TRP A 126 28.93 6.43 -2.95
CA TRP A 126 29.01 7.33 -4.10
C TRP A 126 28.15 6.82 -5.27
N LEU A 127 28.32 5.55 -5.67
CA LEU A 127 27.60 4.99 -6.82
C LEU A 127 26.09 5.08 -6.66
N CYS A 128 25.59 4.95 -5.43
CA CYS A 128 24.15 4.99 -5.14
C CYS A 128 23.61 6.41 -4.89
N THR A 129 24.46 7.43 -4.80
CA THR A 129 24.04 8.83 -4.52
C THR A 129 24.36 9.80 -5.64
N VAL A 130 25.25 9.44 -6.57
CA VAL A 130 25.63 10.31 -7.67
C VAL A 130 24.45 10.53 -8.63
N PRO A 131 24.08 11.78 -8.92
CA PRO A 131 23.19 12.11 -10.03
C PRO A 131 23.99 12.30 -11.33
N PHE A 132 23.44 11.83 -12.45
CA PHE A 132 23.96 12.12 -13.79
C PHE A 132 23.10 13.20 -14.45
N PHE A 133 23.71 14.33 -14.79
CA PHE A 133 23.04 15.44 -15.45
C PHE A 133 22.66 15.10 -16.90
N VAL A 134 21.61 15.77 -17.39
CA VAL A 134 21.12 15.61 -18.77
C VAL A 134 21.13 16.95 -19.50
N TYR A 135 21.70 16.96 -20.71
CA TYR A 135 21.80 18.14 -21.56
C TYR A 135 20.91 18.03 -22.81
N ASP A 136 20.07 19.04 -23.04
CA ASP A 136 19.25 19.21 -24.24
C ASP A 136 20.11 19.69 -25.40
N THR A 137 20.32 18.83 -26.39
CA THR A 137 21.12 19.18 -27.56
C THR A 137 20.40 20.13 -28.52
N GLU A 138 19.06 20.12 -28.54
CA GLU A 138 18.25 20.96 -29.42
C GLU A 138 18.05 22.37 -28.83
N LYS A 139 17.65 22.44 -27.56
CA LYS A 139 17.45 23.71 -26.84
C LYS A 139 18.74 24.30 -26.29
N LYS A 140 19.81 23.50 -26.23
CA LYS A 140 21.13 23.90 -25.72
C LYS A 140 21.09 24.36 -24.26
N GLU A 141 20.39 23.61 -23.44
CA GLU A 141 20.22 23.88 -22.01
C GLU A 141 20.29 22.59 -21.20
N TRP A 142 20.62 22.71 -19.91
CA TRP A 142 20.53 21.60 -18.97
C TRP A 142 19.07 21.38 -18.60
N ILE A 143 18.65 20.11 -18.50
CA ILE A 143 17.35 19.79 -17.94
C ILE A 143 17.46 19.81 -16.42
N ASP A 144 16.43 20.29 -15.74
CA ASP A 144 16.26 20.17 -14.29
C ASP A 144 16.01 18.72 -13.80
N ASP A 145 16.13 17.73 -14.68
CA ASP A 145 15.91 16.31 -14.38
C ASP A 145 17.24 15.55 -14.39
N GLU A 146 17.56 14.88 -13.29
CA GLU A 146 18.80 14.12 -13.09
C GLU A 146 18.52 12.62 -13.21
N LEU A 147 19.44 11.86 -13.80
CA LEU A 147 19.37 10.40 -13.88
C LEU A 147 20.20 9.79 -12.75
N ASP A 148 19.56 9.13 -11.80
CA ASP A 148 20.23 8.29 -10.81
C ASP A 148 20.25 6.81 -11.25
N MET A 149 20.87 5.94 -10.45
CA MET A 149 20.96 4.51 -10.77
C MET A 149 19.59 3.82 -10.89
N GLU A 150 18.60 4.23 -10.10
CA GLU A 150 17.25 3.65 -10.14
C GLU A 150 16.55 4.02 -11.45
N ARG A 151 16.59 5.30 -11.83
CA ARG A 151 16.05 5.82 -13.08
C ARG A 151 16.71 5.21 -14.31
N LEU A 152 18.04 5.01 -14.29
CA LEU A 152 18.76 4.34 -15.38
C LEU A 152 18.30 2.89 -15.57
N ALA A 153 17.96 2.18 -14.48
CA ALA A 153 17.46 0.82 -14.56
C ALA A 153 15.98 0.78 -15.01
N GLU A 154 15.16 1.71 -14.52
CA GLU A 154 13.75 1.87 -14.91
C GLU A 154 13.60 2.20 -16.40
N SER A 155 14.48 3.06 -16.92
CA SER A 155 14.55 3.41 -18.35
C SER A 155 15.20 2.32 -19.21
N GLN A 156 15.59 1.18 -18.63
CA GLN A 156 16.24 0.05 -19.29
C GLN A 156 17.60 0.39 -19.96
N MET A 157 18.20 1.52 -19.59
CA MET A 157 19.54 1.92 -20.09
C MET A 157 20.65 1.06 -19.49
N ILE A 158 20.43 0.52 -18.29
CA ILE A 158 21.34 -0.40 -17.61
C ILE A 158 20.60 -1.63 -17.08
N GLN A 159 21.22 -2.80 -17.23
CA GLN A 159 20.70 -4.06 -16.69
C GLN A 159 21.49 -4.45 -15.44
N ILE A 160 21.03 -4.00 -14.27
CA ILE A 160 21.65 -4.27 -12.97
C ILE A 160 20.64 -4.80 -11.96
N ASN A 161 21.15 -5.52 -10.96
CA ASN A 161 20.35 -5.95 -9.81
C ASN A 161 20.48 -4.93 -8.68
N ILE A 162 19.63 -3.90 -8.70
CA ILE A 162 19.60 -2.83 -7.68
C ILE A 162 19.52 -3.40 -6.26
N ARG A 163 18.73 -4.47 -6.08
CA ARG A 163 18.57 -5.12 -4.78
C ARG A 163 19.88 -5.73 -4.28
N GLN A 164 20.64 -6.39 -5.15
CA GLN A 164 21.95 -6.94 -4.79
C GLN A 164 22.95 -5.82 -4.46
N ILE A 165 22.91 -4.70 -5.20
CA ILE A 165 23.74 -3.53 -4.93
C ILE A 165 23.44 -2.97 -3.53
N GLY A 166 22.15 -2.80 -3.19
CA GLY A 166 21.75 -2.38 -1.84
C GLY A 166 22.20 -3.35 -0.74
N ILE A 167 22.13 -4.66 -1.00
CA ILE A 167 22.63 -5.70 -0.07
C ILE A 167 24.15 -5.61 0.13
N ASN A 168 24.91 -5.30 -0.92
CA ASN A 168 26.37 -5.13 -0.89
C ASN A 168 26.76 -3.83 -0.18
N LEU A 169 26.07 -2.71 -0.47
CA LEU A 169 26.22 -1.43 0.21
C LEU A 169 26.06 -1.59 1.73
N LEU A 170 24.94 -2.17 2.17
CA LEU A 170 24.67 -2.40 3.59
C LEU A 170 25.76 -3.25 4.24
N TYR A 171 26.26 -4.27 3.54
CA TYR A 171 27.32 -5.14 4.08
C TYR A 171 28.65 -4.44 4.20
N ALA A 172 29.05 -3.69 3.17
CA ALA A 172 30.27 -2.90 3.19
C ALA A 172 30.24 -1.94 4.39
N HIS A 173 29.13 -1.24 4.59
CA HIS A 173 28.95 -0.35 5.74
C HIS A 173 28.94 -1.08 7.08
N TYR A 174 28.31 -2.25 7.17
CA TYR A 174 28.34 -3.04 8.40
C TYR A 174 29.78 -3.38 8.82
N GLN A 175 30.59 -3.86 7.87
CA GLN A 175 31.96 -4.25 8.14
C GLN A 175 32.91 -3.05 8.34
N ALA A 176 32.69 -1.95 7.62
CA ALA A 176 33.54 -0.76 7.69
C ALA A 176 33.23 0.14 8.91
N THR A 177 32.04 0.02 9.50
CA THR A 177 31.59 0.89 10.58
C THR A 177 31.90 0.29 11.95
N VAL A 178 32.36 1.14 12.88
CA VAL A 178 32.56 0.77 14.29
C VAL A 178 31.23 0.35 14.93
N LYS A 179 31.28 -0.67 15.79
CA LYS A 179 30.10 -1.37 16.33
C LYS A 179 29.00 -0.42 16.81
N GLU A 180 29.38 0.57 17.63
CA GLU A 180 28.47 1.49 18.31
C GLU A 180 27.65 2.37 17.36
N LYS A 181 28.09 2.53 16.10
CA LYS A 181 27.41 3.35 15.09
C LYS A 181 26.66 2.54 14.04
N ARG A 182 26.88 1.22 13.96
CA ARG A 182 26.36 0.37 12.87
C ARG A 182 24.85 0.48 12.71
N ALA A 183 24.10 0.35 13.80
CA ALA A 183 22.64 0.45 13.76
C ALA A 183 22.18 1.78 13.13
N SER A 184 22.69 2.91 13.61
CA SER A 184 22.30 4.23 13.07
C SER A 184 22.66 4.42 11.59
N VAL A 185 23.83 3.92 11.16
CA VAL A 185 24.32 4.03 9.79
C VAL A 185 23.47 3.16 8.86
N LEU A 186 23.23 1.91 9.23
CA LEU A 186 22.40 1.00 8.43
C LEU A 186 20.95 1.45 8.35
N TYR A 187 20.39 1.98 9.44
CA TYR A 187 19.03 2.53 9.42
C TYR A 187 18.89 3.63 8.37
N ARG A 188 19.87 4.53 8.26
CA ARG A 188 19.86 5.62 7.26
C ARG A 188 19.76 5.07 5.83
N TYR A 189 20.54 4.05 5.49
CA TYR A 189 20.48 3.43 4.17
C TYR A 189 19.17 2.66 3.95
N LEU A 190 18.64 2.00 4.98
CA LEU A 190 17.35 1.30 4.91
C LEU A 190 16.13 2.23 4.75
N LEU A 191 16.33 3.56 4.76
CA LEU A 191 15.32 4.55 4.36
C LEU A 191 15.32 4.80 2.83
N TRP A 192 16.42 4.53 2.13
CA TRP A 192 16.52 4.71 0.68
C TRP A 192 15.63 3.71 -0.06
N GLU A 193 15.00 4.15 -1.14
CA GLU A 193 14.05 3.37 -1.93
C GLU A 193 14.61 2.01 -2.35
N MET A 194 15.81 2.00 -2.95
CA MET A 194 16.55 0.78 -3.31
C MET A 194 16.74 -0.24 -2.17
N CYS A 195 16.72 0.22 -0.92
CA CYS A 195 16.94 -0.59 0.27
C CYS A 195 15.66 -0.89 1.08
N GLN A 196 14.50 -0.32 0.72
CA GLN A 196 13.28 -0.45 1.52
C GLN A 196 12.79 -1.89 1.67
N ASN A 197 13.09 -2.75 0.71
CA ASN A 197 12.63 -4.15 0.69
C ASN A 197 13.71 -5.18 1.03
N ILE A 198 14.85 -4.73 1.59
CA ILE A 198 15.89 -5.62 2.08
C ILE A 198 15.58 -6.02 3.53
N THR A 199 15.58 -7.32 3.80
CA THR A 199 15.41 -7.88 5.15
C THR A 199 16.78 -8.06 5.84
N ILE A 200 16.78 -8.03 7.17
CA ILE A 200 17.85 -8.45 8.08
C ILE A 200 18.30 -9.88 7.74
N GLU A 201 17.38 -10.80 7.47
CA GLU A 201 17.73 -12.18 7.10
C GLU A 201 18.55 -12.22 5.80
N GLU A 202 18.11 -11.49 4.77
CA GLU A 202 18.84 -11.39 3.50
C GLU A 202 20.19 -10.69 3.69
N PHE A 203 20.19 -9.68 4.56
CA PHE A 203 21.40 -9.00 4.98
C PHE A 203 22.38 -9.94 5.70
N PHE A 204 21.96 -11.01 6.37
CA PHE A 204 22.87 -11.98 6.98
C PHE A 204 23.20 -13.19 6.08
N SER A 205 22.33 -13.51 5.11
CA SER A 205 22.42 -14.77 4.35
C SER A 205 23.31 -14.72 3.09
N VAL A 206 23.51 -13.55 2.49
CA VAL A 206 24.22 -13.41 1.19
C VAL A 206 25.56 -12.72 1.37
N ARG A 207 26.61 -13.46 1.78
CA ARG A 207 27.90 -12.87 2.19
C ARG A 207 29.16 -13.63 1.77
N PRO A 208 30.27 -12.92 1.45
CA PRO A 208 31.58 -13.53 1.25
C PRO A 208 32.21 -14.14 2.52
N GLN A 209 31.81 -13.67 3.71
CA GLN A 209 32.31 -14.15 5.01
C GLN A 209 31.19 -14.19 6.05
N GLU A 210 31.29 -15.10 7.02
CA GLU A 210 30.38 -15.17 8.16
C GLU A 210 30.48 -13.91 9.04
N VAL A 211 29.32 -13.42 9.47
CA VAL A 211 29.22 -12.28 10.39
C VAL A 211 29.28 -12.79 11.82
N ASN A 212 30.48 -12.70 12.43
CA ASN A 212 30.78 -13.30 13.73
C ASN A 212 30.08 -12.63 14.93
N ASP A 213 29.55 -11.42 14.77
CA ASP A 213 28.87 -10.63 15.81
C ASP A 213 27.41 -10.31 15.48
N SER A 214 26.78 -11.17 14.68
CA SER A 214 25.38 -11.05 14.26
C SER A 214 24.40 -11.01 15.45
N GLU A 215 24.61 -11.84 16.47
CA GLU A 215 23.78 -11.86 17.68
C GLU A 215 23.89 -10.57 18.50
N GLU A 216 25.12 -10.07 18.72
CA GLU A 216 25.38 -8.83 19.46
C GLU A 216 24.76 -7.64 18.72
N PHE A 217 24.98 -7.56 17.40
CA PHE A 217 24.38 -6.51 16.59
C PHE A 217 22.86 -6.57 16.60
N LEU A 218 22.24 -7.75 16.57
CA LEU A 218 20.78 -7.86 16.59
C LEU A 218 20.18 -7.24 17.86
N LEU A 219 20.86 -7.40 19.01
CA LEU A 219 20.45 -6.76 20.26
C LEU A 219 20.58 -5.23 20.20
N GLU A 220 21.70 -4.71 19.69
CA GLU A 220 21.91 -3.27 19.49
C GLU A 220 20.91 -2.68 18.50
N TRP A 221 20.60 -3.42 17.44
CA TRP A 221 19.63 -3.05 16.42
C TRP A 221 18.23 -2.93 16.99
N ILE A 222 17.80 -3.91 17.78
CA ILE A 222 16.52 -3.86 18.49
C ILE A 222 16.48 -2.64 19.41
N ASP A 223 17.48 -2.44 20.27
CA ASP A 223 17.53 -1.29 21.20
C ASP A 223 17.47 0.06 20.47
N PHE A 224 18.20 0.19 19.35
CA PHE A 224 18.16 1.38 18.50
C PHE A 224 16.75 1.63 17.93
N LEU A 225 16.10 0.60 17.39
CA LEU A 225 14.79 0.72 16.77
C LEU A 225 13.68 0.98 17.79
N GLN A 226 13.77 0.44 19.00
CA GLN A 226 12.84 0.74 20.10
C GLN A 226 12.84 2.23 20.49
N LYS A 227 13.97 2.92 20.28
CA LYS A 227 14.14 4.36 20.56
C LYS A 227 13.83 5.24 19.34
N THR A 228 13.86 4.66 18.14
CA THR A 228 13.65 5.37 16.88
C THR A 228 12.17 5.45 16.53
N SER A 229 11.67 6.63 16.17
CA SER A 229 10.26 6.82 15.76
C SER A 229 10.08 6.60 14.26
N GLY A 230 8.86 6.25 13.84
CA GLY A 230 8.49 6.14 12.43
C GLY A 230 8.04 4.75 12.03
N ASP A 231 7.23 4.66 10.98
CA ASP A 231 6.67 3.38 10.51
C ASP A 231 7.75 2.41 10.06
N ARG A 232 8.81 2.94 9.42
CA ARG A 232 9.94 2.13 8.96
C ARG A 232 10.68 1.49 10.12
N ALA A 233 10.94 2.23 11.20
CA ALA A 233 11.53 1.68 12.41
C ALA A 233 10.66 0.58 13.03
N GLY A 234 9.34 0.78 13.09
CA GLY A 234 8.40 -0.24 13.59
C GLY A 234 8.38 -1.52 12.73
N LYS A 235 8.46 -1.39 11.40
CA LYS A 235 8.55 -2.53 10.47
C LYS A 235 9.85 -3.31 10.64
N LEU A 236 10.99 -2.62 10.70
CA LEU A 236 12.30 -3.25 10.92
C LEU A 236 12.39 -3.90 12.31
N LEU A 237 11.74 -3.31 13.31
CA LEU A 237 11.69 -3.86 14.66
C LEU A 237 10.84 -5.14 14.72
N THR A 238 9.73 -5.16 13.98
CA THR A 238 8.90 -6.37 13.79
C THR A 238 9.76 -7.49 13.24
N GLU A 239 10.50 -7.19 12.18
CA GLU A 239 11.37 -8.15 11.51
C GLU A 239 12.48 -8.69 12.43
N ALA A 240 13.13 -7.80 13.19
CA ALA A 240 14.15 -8.17 14.15
C ALA A 240 13.62 -9.14 15.23
N TYR A 241 12.42 -8.89 15.78
CA TYR A 241 11.81 -9.81 16.75
C TYR A 241 11.43 -11.15 16.14
N LEU A 242 10.90 -11.16 14.91
CA LEU A 242 10.58 -12.41 14.20
C LEU A 242 11.83 -13.23 13.94
N TYR A 243 12.92 -12.60 13.53
CA TYR A 243 14.20 -13.26 13.31
C TYR A 243 14.79 -13.80 14.63
N GLN A 244 14.70 -13.03 15.72
CA GLN A 244 15.29 -13.42 17.01
C GLN A 244 14.52 -14.54 17.74
N GLY A 245 13.19 -14.49 17.73
CA GLY A 245 12.35 -15.34 18.59
C GLY A 245 10.96 -15.65 18.05
N GLY A 246 10.72 -15.37 16.76
CA GLY A 246 9.46 -15.63 16.08
C GLY A 246 8.29 -14.79 16.61
N ILE A 247 7.08 -15.25 16.29
CA ILE A 247 5.82 -14.54 16.61
C ILE A 247 5.66 -14.35 18.13
N LYS A 248 6.10 -15.32 18.94
CA LYS A 248 6.02 -15.25 20.41
C LYS A 248 6.77 -14.04 20.97
N LEU A 249 8.01 -13.83 20.56
CA LEU A 249 8.82 -12.71 21.03
C LEU A 249 8.24 -11.37 20.55
N LEU A 250 7.69 -11.32 19.34
CA LEU A 250 6.99 -10.15 18.82
C LEU A 250 5.79 -9.78 19.71
N CYS A 251 5.00 -10.76 20.12
CA CYS A 251 3.85 -10.57 21.01
C CYS A 251 4.29 -10.00 22.37
N GLU A 252 5.25 -10.66 23.04
CA GLU A 252 5.78 -10.24 24.34
C GLU A 252 6.42 -8.83 24.32
N SER A 253 6.86 -8.39 23.14
CA SER A 253 7.53 -7.10 22.95
C SER A 253 6.59 -5.98 22.52
N ALA A 254 5.38 -6.29 22.04
CA ALA A 254 4.41 -5.30 21.58
C ALA A 254 4.00 -4.36 22.71
N GLU A 255 3.72 -4.88 23.91
CA GLU A 255 3.33 -4.07 25.06
C GLU A 255 4.41 -3.05 25.45
N LYS A 256 5.66 -3.50 25.54
CA LYS A 256 6.81 -2.66 25.95
C LYS A 256 7.00 -1.46 25.02
N ASN A 257 6.64 -1.61 23.75
CA ASN A 257 6.88 -0.62 22.71
C ASN A 257 5.60 0.15 22.30
N LYS A 258 4.44 -0.12 22.92
CA LYS A 258 3.11 0.37 22.50
C LYS A 258 3.01 1.88 22.27
N ASN A 259 3.74 2.69 23.04
CA ASN A 259 3.69 4.14 22.92
C ASN A 259 4.40 4.68 21.68
N ARG A 260 5.45 4.01 21.22
CA ARG A 260 6.24 4.44 20.06
C ARG A 260 5.89 3.64 18.81
N HIS A 261 5.68 2.34 19.00
CA HIS A 261 5.44 1.35 17.95
C HIS A 261 4.18 0.51 18.18
N PRO A 262 2.97 1.11 18.23
CA PRO A 262 1.75 0.32 18.32
C PRO A 262 1.54 -0.61 17.12
N LEU A 263 2.27 -0.40 16.00
CA LEU A 263 2.30 -1.30 14.85
C LEU A 263 2.71 -2.73 15.20
N LEU A 264 3.49 -2.93 16.26
CA LEU A 264 3.87 -4.29 16.67
C LEU A 264 2.65 -5.14 17.03
N TYR A 265 1.60 -4.57 17.63
CA TYR A 265 0.34 -5.29 17.88
C TYR A 265 -0.37 -5.68 16.58
N GLU A 266 -0.45 -4.76 15.61
CA GLU A 266 -1.05 -5.04 14.30
C GLU A 266 -0.31 -6.19 13.61
N LYS A 267 1.03 -6.16 13.65
CA LYS A 267 1.86 -7.21 13.06
C LYS A 267 1.77 -8.53 13.81
N ALA A 268 1.76 -8.51 15.14
CA ALA A 268 1.54 -9.72 15.95
C ALA A 268 0.22 -10.39 15.59
N CYS A 269 -0.90 -9.66 15.62
CA CYS A 269 -2.21 -10.19 15.22
C CYS A 269 -2.21 -10.70 13.77
N PHE A 270 -1.56 -10.00 12.84
CA PHE A 270 -1.46 -10.43 11.45
C PHE A 270 -0.74 -11.78 11.33
N TYR A 271 0.45 -11.93 11.89
CA TYR A 271 1.21 -13.18 11.79
C TYR A 271 0.53 -14.34 12.51
N LEU A 272 -0.08 -14.11 13.68
CA LEU A 272 -0.88 -15.12 14.38
C LEU A 272 -2.07 -15.58 13.55
N TYR A 273 -2.78 -14.64 12.90
CA TYR A 273 -3.91 -14.98 12.04
C TYR A 273 -3.49 -15.80 10.81
N GLU A 274 -2.40 -15.41 10.16
CA GLU A 274 -1.86 -16.14 9.00
C GLU A 274 -1.37 -17.55 9.37
N ASP A 275 -0.78 -17.71 10.56
CA ASP A 275 -0.38 -19.02 11.11
C ASP A 275 -1.56 -19.81 11.71
N LYS A 276 -2.79 -19.29 11.59
CA LYS A 276 -4.04 -19.88 12.10
C LYS A 276 -4.07 -20.06 13.63
N GLN A 277 -3.24 -19.31 14.34
CA GLN A 277 -3.23 -19.19 15.80
C GLN A 277 -4.31 -18.20 16.24
N PHE A 278 -5.58 -18.55 16.00
CA PHE A 278 -6.72 -17.63 16.18
C PHE A 278 -6.95 -17.26 17.65
N SER A 279 -6.72 -18.19 18.58
CA SER A 279 -6.91 -17.92 20.02
C SER A 279 -5.92 -16.87 20.51
N GLU A 280 -4.65 -17.04 20.16
CA GLU A 280 -3.58 -16.11 20.49
C GLU A 280 -3.78 -14.75 19.80
N CYS A 281 -4.28 -14.74 18.56
CA CYS A 281 -4.62 -13.51 17.85
C CYS A 281 -5.72 -12.70 18.56
N GLU A 282 -6.74 -13.39 19.07
CA GLU A 282 -7.80 -12.79 19.89
C GLU A 282 -7.25 -12.24 21.21
N GLU A 283 -6.42 -13.00 21.93
CA GLU A 283 -5.80 -12.57 23.19
C GLU A 283 -4.93 -11.32 23.02
N ILE A 284 -4.05 -11.31 22.02
CA ILE A 284 -3.24 -10.12 21.69
C ILE A 284 -4.10 -8.96 21.23
N GLY A 285 -5.20 -9.23 20.52
CA GLY A 285 -6.20 -8.24 20.17
C GLY A 285 -6.81 -7.57 21.40
N LEU A 286 -7.25 -8.36 22.39
CA LEU A 286 -7.80 -7.87 23.66
C LEU A 286 -6.78 -7.05 24.45
N GLU A 287 -5.53 -7.52 24.49
CA GLU A 287 -4.45 -6.77 25.12
C GLU A 287 -4.23 -5.41 24.43
N ALA A 288 -4.16 -5.40 23.10
CA ALA A 288 -3.93 -4.19 22.31
C ALA A 288 -5.04 -3.14 22.49
N ILE A 289 -6.31 -3.53 22.49
CA ILE A 289 -7.42 -2.56 22.63
C ILE A 289 -7.47 -1.91 24.02
N ASN A 290 -6.90 -2.56 25.04
CA ASN A 290 -6.75 -2.02 26.40
C ASN A 290 -5.50 -1.13 26.54
N ASN A 291 -4.50 -1.34 25.70
CA ASN A 291 -3.18 -0.72 25.81
C ASN A 291 -2.94 0.43 24.83
N ILE A 292 -3.64 0.44 23.69
CA ILE A 292 -3.55 1.49 22.68
C ILE A 292 -4.66 2.52 22.94
N ALA A 293 -4.32 3.81 22.85
CA ALA A 293 -5.27 4.90 23.05
C ALA A 293 -6.48 4.81 22.09
N GLU A 294 -7.68 5.10 22.59
CA GLU A 294 -8.95 4.91 21.88
C GLU A 294 -9.01 5.65 20.55
N SER A 295 -8.40 6.83 20.45
CA SER A 295 -8.40 7.63 19.24
C SER A 295 -7.44 7.11 18.16
N ARG A 296 -6.61 6.10 18.40
CA ARG A 296 -5.58 5.67 17.43
C ARG A 296 -6.17 4.80 16.33
N LEU A 297 -5.95 5.16 15.06
CA LEU A 297 -6.43 4.37 13.91
C LEU A 297 -5.90 2.93 13.91
N ILE A 298 -4.67 2.72 14.40
CA ILE A 298 -4.07 1.38 14.46
C ILE A 298 -4.80 0.44 15.43
N ARG A 299 -5.49 0.99 16.44
CA ARG A 299 -6.35 0.22 17.35
C ARG A 299 -7.52 -0.41 16.59
N ALA A 300 -8.10 0.29 15.61
CA ALA A 300 -9.13 -0.29 14.74
C ALA A 300 -8.57 -1.42 13.87
N LYS A 301 -7.36 -1.27 13.32
CA LYS A 301 -6.71 -2.32 12.51
C LYS A 301 -6.50 -3.60 13.31
N VAL A 302 -6.02 -3.48 14.55
CA VAL A 302 -5.86 -4.62 15.46
C VAL A 302 -7.21 -5.24 15.79
N ALA A 303 -8.21 -4.44 16.17
CA ALA A 303 -9.56 -4.92 16.45
C ALA A 303 -10.18 -5.66 15.24
N ASN A 304 -9.93 -5.19 14.02
CA ASN A 304 -10.38 -5.84 12.80
C ASN A 304 -9.74 -7.21 12.58
N LEU A 305 -8.44 -7.37 12.85
CA LEU A 305 -7.76 -8.66 12.75
C LEU A 305 -8.25 -9.63 13.85
N ALA A 306 -8.37 -9.14 15.08
CA ALA A 306 -8.86 -9.93 16.20
C ALA A 306 -10.32 -10.36 16.01
N ALA A 307 -11.20 -9.48 15.49
CA ALA A 307 -12.57 -9.84 15.14
C ALA A 307 -12.61 -10.97 14.09
N LYS A 308 -11.73 -10.96 13.09
CA LYS A 308 -11.63 -12.08 12.14
C LYS A 308 -11.25 -13.39 12.82
N ALA A 309 -10.34 -13.34 13.79
CA ALA A 309 -9.97 -14.51 14.58
C ALA A 309 -11.15 -15.00 15.43
N SER A 310 -11.86 -14.10 16.13
CA SER A 310 -13.07 -14.42 16.90
C SER A 310 -14.19 -15.03 16.05
N ILE A 311 -14.36 -14.59 14.80
CA ILE A 311 -15.27 -15.21 13.83
C ILE A 311 -14.88 -16.67 13.53
N LYS A 312 -13.58 -17.01 13.53
CA LYS A 312 -13.13 -18.40 13.37
C LYS A 312 -13.39 -19.26 14.60
N LEU A 313 -13.45 -18.64 15.77
CA LEU A 313 -13.66 -19.29 17.05
C LEU A 313 -15.14 -19.32 17.49
N ASP A 314 -16.02 -18.59 16.78
CA ASP A 314 -17.44 -18.42 17.13
C ASP A 314 -17.65 -17.72 18.49
N HIS A 315 -16.72 -16.82 18.86
CA HIS A 315 -16.78 -16.04 20.10
C HIS A 315 -17.58 -14.74 19.90
N LEU A 316 -18.91 -14.84 19.91
CA LEU A 316 -19.81 -13.72 19.61
C LEU A 316 -19.56 -12.48 20.47
N ASP A 317 -19.37 -12.63 21.79
CA ASP A 317 -19.11 -11.52 22.72
C ASP A 317 -17.85 -10.72 22.34
N LYS A 318 -16.82 -11.42 21.86
CA LYS A 318 -15.56 -10.82 21.40
C LYS A 318 -15.73 -10.10 20.08
N ILE A 319 -16.50 -10.67 19.16
CA ILE A 319 -16.84 -10.01 17.89
C ILE A 319 -17.54 -8.68 18.17
N GLU A 320 -18.51 -8.66 19.09
CA GLU A 320 -19.22 -7.43 19.45
C GLU A 320 -18.25 -6.37 20.00
N GLN A 321 -17.41 -6.77 20.97
CA GLN A 321 -16.41 -5.89 21.57
C GLN A 321 -15.47 -5.29 20.53
N PHE A 322 -14.96 -6.11 19.60
CA PHE A 322 -14.02 -5.63 18.59
C PHE A 322 -14.67 -4.74 17.53
N TYR A 323 -15.93 -5.00 17.14
CA TYR A 323 -16.64 -4.12 16.22
C TYR A 323 -16.90 -2.73 16.82
N GLU A 324 -17.30 -2.66 18.09
CA GLU A 324 -17.43 -1.37 18.78
C GLU A 324 -16.10 -0.64 18.84
N VAL A 325 -15.03 -1.31 19.26
CA VAL A 325 -13.69 -0.72 19.34
C VAL A 325 -13.21 -0.22 17.97
N ALA A 326 -13.44 -0.99 16.90
CA ALA A 326 -13.06 -0.59 15.56
C ALA A 326 -13.75 0.70 15.13
N PHE A 327 -15.04 0.87 15.44
CA PHE A 327 -15.77 2.10 15.12
C PHE A 327 -15.26 3.33 15.88
N TYR A 328 -15.06 3.22 17.19
CA TYR A 328 -14.59 4.38 17.98
C TYR A 328 -13.14 4.77 17.68
N SER A 329 -12.34 3.80 17.22
CA SER A 329 -10.94 4.04 16.85
C SER A 329 -10.77 4.47 15.39
N GLU A 330 -11.69 4.11 14.50
CA GLU A 330 -11.77 4.55 13.10
C GLU A 330 -13.25 4.61 12.68
N SER A 331 -13.84 5.81 12.65
CA SER A 331 -15.30 5.96 12.47
C SER A 331 -15.76 5.92 11.02
N SER A 332 -15.33 4.88 10.31
CA SER A 332 -15.69 4.62 8.90
C SER A 332 -17.13 4.12 8.76
N LEU A 333 -17.67 4.21 7.53
CA LEU A 333 -19.01 3.68 7.24
C LEU A 333 -19.12 2.17 7.47
N ILE A 334 -18.09 1.39 7.10
CA ILE A 334 -18.13 -0.07 7.30
C ILE A 334 -18.16 -0.43 8.79
N HIS A 335 -17.39 0.28 9.63
CA HIS A 335 -17.42 0.05 11.06
C HIS A 335 -18.77 0.45 11.67
N TYR A 336 -19.39 1.52 11.16
CA TYR A 336 -20.74 1.90 11.58
C TYR A 336 -21.79 0.84 11.19
N LEU A 337 -21.73 0.34 9.95
CA LEU A 337 -22.66 -0.67 9.45
C LEU A 337 -22.55 -2.01 10.21
N ARG A 338 -21.36 -2.34 10.71
CA ARG A 338 -21.16 -3.52 11.58
C ARG A 338 -21.90 -3.42 12.91
N LEU A 339 -22.17 -2.22 13.41
CA LEU A 339 -22.93 -2.05 14.66
C LEU A 339 -24.35 -2.62 14.55
N PHE A 340 -24.93 -2.65 13.34
CA PHE A 340 -26.24 -3.27 13.08
C PHE A 340 -26.26 -4.80 13.23
N LYS A 341 -25.09 -5.46 13.32
CA LYS A 341 -24.98 -6.90 13.60
C LYS A 341 -25.03 -7.22 15.09
N LEU A 342 -24.83 -6.22 15.94
CA LEU A 342 -24.67 -6.41 17.38
C LEU A 342 -26.01 -6.55 18.08
N SER A 343 -25.98 -7.19 19.25
CA SER A 343 -27.01 -7.03 20.26
C SER A 343 -27.21 -5.52 20.55
N ASP A 344 -28.45 -5.11 20.84
CA ASP A 344 -28.78 -3.72 21.18
C ASP A 344 -28.26 -2.67 20.17
N TYR A 345 -28.27 -3.02 18.88
CA TYR A 345 -27.71 -2.18 17.82
C TYR A 345 -28.24 -0.74 17.85
N GLU A 346 -29.51 -0.52 18.21
CA GLU A 346 -30.14 0.81 18.22
C GLU A 346 -29.39 1.76 19.16
N GLU A 347 -29.14 1.34 20.40
CA GLU A 347 -28.39 2.11 21.39
C GLU A 347 -26.95 2.36 20.93
N LYS A 348 -26.31 1.33 20.38
CA LYS A 348 -24.91 1.41 19.90
C LYS A 348 -24.78 2.37 18.72
N THR A 349 -25.70 2.32 17.75
CA THR A 349 -25.71 3.21 16.58
C THR A 349 -26.00 4.65 16.97
N ASP A 350 -26.91 4.88 17.92
CA ASP A 350 -27.22 6.25 18.39
C ASP A 350 -26.02 6.88 19.12
N LYS A 351 -25.36 6.12 20.00
CA LYS A 351 -24.12 6.55 20.68
C LYS A 351 -23.00 6.83 19.66
N ALA A 352 -22.85 5.94 18.68
CA ALA A 352 -21.87 6.09 17.60
C ALA A 352 -22.13 7.36 16.76
N ALA A 353 -23.38 7.63 16.41
CA ALA A 353 -23.75 8.83 15.67
C ALA A 353 -23.48 10.12 16.48
N LEU A 354 -23.76 10.12 17.79
CA LEU A 354 -23.41 11.23 18.67
C LEU A 354 -21.90 11.46 18.73
N PHE A 355 -21.12 10.40 18.94
CA PHE A 355 -19.66 10.46 18.97
C PHE A 355 -19.06 11.12 17.72
N THR A 356 -19.62 10.81 16.54
CA THR A 356 -19.09 11.34 15.27
C THR A 356 -19.25 12.85 15.11
N LYS A 357 -20.19 13.48 15.84
CA LYS A 357 -20.40 14.92 15.78
C LYS A 357 -19.19 15.69 16.32
N ASP A 358 -18.56 15.15 17.36
CA ASP A 358 -17.45 15.78 18.07
C ASP A 358 -16.06 15.42 17.50
N LEU A 359 -16.00 14.54 16.48
CA LEU A 359 -14.73 14.19 15.83
C LEU A 359 -14.13 15.37 15.05
N PRO A 360 -12.80 15.46 14.92
CA PRO A 360 -12.17 16.47 14.07
C PRO A 360 -12.57 16.33 12.59
N ASP A 361 -12.93 17.45 11.95
CA ASP A 361 -13.32 17.49 10.52
C ASP A 361 -12.11 17.44 9.57
N THR A 362 -10.93 17.77 10.09
CA THR A 362 -9.69 17.76 9.34
C THR A 362 -8.75 16.72 9.90
N PHE A 363 -8.18 15.93 9.01
CA PHE A 363 -7.10 15.05 9.37
C PHE A 363 -5.92 15.89 9.86
N SER A 364 -5.51 15.69 11.12
CA SER A 364 -4.23 16.19 11.60
C SER A 364 -3.12 15.49 10.81
N ARG A 365 -2.77 16.04 9.65
CA ARG A 365 -1.67 15.56 8.79
C ARG A 365 -0.36 15.66 9.58
N ARG A 366 -0.03 14.63 10.36
CA ARG A 366 1.37 14.30 10.68
C ARG A 366 2.04 13.59 9.49
N TYR A 367 1.57 13.83 8.27
CA TYR A 367 2.09 13.24 7.03
C TYR A 367 3.56 13.59 6.77
N PHE A 368 4.05 14.70 7.34
CA PHE A 368 5.43 15.13 7.11
C PHE A 368 6.48 14.36 7.93
N ASN A 369 6.07 13.47 8.86
CA ASN A 369 7.02 12.76 9.75
C ASN A 369 7.08 11.23 9.55
N GLY A 370 6.45 10.67 8.51
CA GLY A 370 6.57 9.22 8.18
C GLY A 370 6.10 8.25 9.27
N ASN A 371 5.26 8.70 10.21
CA ASN A 371 4.80 7.93 11.36
C ASN A 371 3.26 7.83 11.39
N THR A 372 2.71 7.07 10.45
CA THR A 372 1.26 6.88 10.31
C THR A 372 0.66 5.97 11.37
N GLN A 373 1.46 5.14 12.05
CA GLN A 373 0.99 4.29 13.16
C GLN A 373 0.48 5.09 14.38
N LEU A 374 0.79 6.38 14.47
CA LEU A 374 0.27 7.29 15.51
C LEU A 374 -0.88 8.17 15.04
N ASN A 375 -1.46 7.93 13.86
CA ASN A 375 -2.59 8.71 13.38
C ASN A 375 -3.82 8.56 14.28
N GLU A 376 -4.58 9.65 14.39
CA GLU A 376 -5.78 9.73 15.21
C GLU A 376 -7.05 9.72 14.36
N ASN A 377 -8.14 9.26 14.97
CA ASN A 377 -9.46 9.21 14.39
C ASN A 377 -9.94 10.63 14.05
N TRP A 378 -10.54 10.74 12.88
CA TRP A 378 -11.08 11.96 12.32
C TRP A 378 -12.20 11.56 11.37
N LEU A 379 -13.11 12.47 11.10
CA LEU A 379 -14.18 12.19 10.17
C LEU A 379 -14.53 13.45 9.40
N GLY A 380 -14.29 13.42 8.09
CA GLY A 380 -14.65 14.51 7.22
C GLY A 380 -16.17 14.76 7.20
N ASP A 381 -16.50 15.99 6.87
CA ASP A 381 -17.84 16.57 6.86
C ASP A 381 -18.87 15.73 6.07
N ASP A 382 -18.51 15.28 4.87
CA ASP A 382 -19.35 14.42 4.03
C ASP A 382 -19.60 13.06 4.67
N SER A 383 -18.60 12.48 5.32
CA SER A 383 -18.71 11.20 6.01
C SER A 383 -19.57 11.33 7.26
N LYS A 384 -19.48 12.43 8.02
CA LYS A 384 -20.40 12.72 9.13
C LYS A 384 -21.86 12.77 8.66
N ARG A 385 -22.14 13.49 7.57
CA ARG A 385 -23.48 13.55 6.98
C ARG A 385 -23.96 12.17 6.52
N LEU A 386 -23.08 11.39 5.93
CA LEU A 386 -23.39 10.02 5.53
C LEU A 386 -23.76 9.15 6.73
N LEU A 387 -23.00 9.19 7.83
CA LEU A 387 -23.35 8.43 9.04
C LEU A 387 -24.68 8.89 9.64
N ARG A 388 -25.01 10.18 9.62
CA ARG A 388 -26.34 10.67 10.04
C ARG A 388 -27.47 10.14 9.17
N PHE A 389 -27.25 10.00 7.86
CA PHE A 389 -28.20 9.32 6.99
C PHE A 389 -28.42 7.86 7.41
N PHE A 390 -27.33 7.12 7.68
CA PHE A 390 -27.42 5.74 8.19
C PHE A 390 -28.01 5.67 9.60
N ASN A 391 -27.92 6.75 10.40
CA ASN A 391 -28.66 6.90 11.67
C ASN A 391 -30.10 7.39 11.49
N LYS A 392 -30.67 7.27 10.28
CA LYS A 392 -32.08 7.56 9.98
C LYS A 392 -32.47 9.03 10.17
N GLU A 393 -31.52 9.96 10.20
CA GLU A 393 -31.77 11.41 10.22
C GLU A 393 -32.10 11.94 8.81
N PHE A 394 -33.08 11.31 8.15
CA PHE A 394 -33.39 11.52 6.73
C PHE A 394 -33.81 12.96 6.41
N ASP A 395 -34.66 13.58 7.23
CA ASP A 395 -35.13 14.95 7.01
C ASP A 395 -33.99 15.98 7.02
N PHE A 396 -33.06 15.83 7.98
CA PHE A 396 -31.87 16.69 8.04
C PHE A 396 -31.04 16.58 6.76
N ILE A 397 -30.81 15.35 6.29
CA ILE A 397 -29.98 15.09 5.11
C ILE A 397 -30.68 15.54 3.83
N TYR A 398 -32.00 15.36 3.75
CA TYR A 398 -32.81 15.89 2.68
C TYR A 398 -32.66 17.42 2.57
N THR A 399 -32.83 18.17 3.67
CA THR A 399 -32.71 19.64 3.66
C THR A 399 -31.33 20.10 3.17
N TYR A 400 -30.27 19.37 3.54
CA TYR A 400 -28.93 19.64 3.03
C TYR A 400 -28.83 19.43 1.52
N CYS A 401 -29.33 18.28 1.03
CA CYS A 401 -29.30 17.98 -0.40
C CYS A 401 -30.17 18.94 -1.22
N GLU A 402 -31.35 19.35 -0.75
CA GLU A 402 -32.22 20.29 -1.47
C GLU A 402 -31.53 21.62 -1.80
N GLY A 403 -30.63 22.09 -0.93
CA GLY A 403 -29.84 23.31 -1.16
C GLY A 403 -28.76 23.19 -2.25
N GLU A 404 -28.33 21.99 -2.60
CA GLU A 404 -27.22 21.74 -3.54
C GLU A 404 -27.69 21.66 -5.00
N LYS A 405 -27.25 22.58 -5.86
CA LYS A 405 -27.70 22.63 -7.28
C LYS A 405 -26.64 22.23 -8.31
N ASN A 406 -25.49 21.69 -7.88
CA ASN A 406 -24.40 21.35 -8.81
C ASN A 406 -24.55 19.92 -9.38
N TYR A 407 -25.38 19.80 -10.41
CA TYR A 407 -25.68 18.53 -11.07
C TYR A 407 -24.56 17.99 -11.97
N LEU A 408 -23.61 18.83 -12.43
CA LEU A 408 -22.53 18.38 -13.30
C LEU A 408 -21.48 17.56 -12.54
N ASN A 409 -21.24 17.88 -11.27
CA ASN A 409 -20.31 17.13 -10.41
C ASN A 409 -21.00 16.03 -9.58
N TRP A 410 -22.17 15.54 -10.03
CA TRP A 410 -23.02 14.60 -9.30
C TRP A 410 -22.27 13.42 -8.70
N ASN A 411 -21.42 12.74 -9.47
CA ASN A 411 -20.74 11.53 -9.00
C ASN A 411 -19.82 11.74 -7.80
N ASN A 412 -19.28 12.96 -7.66
CA ASN A 412 -18.33 13.29 -6.59
C ASN A 412 -19.01 14.05 -5.44
N SER A 413 -20.27 14.44 -5.58
CA SER A 413 -20.99 15.14 -4.52
C SER A 413 -21.62 14.18 -3.51
N LEU A 414 -21.89 14.68 -2.31
CA LEU A 414 -22.67 13.96 -1.30
C LEU A 414 -24.04 13.56 -1.86
N LYS A 415 -24.69 14.47 -2.60
CA LYS A 415 -25.98 14.22 -3.24
C LYS A 415 -25.96 13.00 -4.17
N GLY A 416 -24.87 12.78 -4.92
CA GLY A 416 -24.71 11.59 -5.75
C GLY A 416 -24.52 10.27 -5.01
N LYS A 417 -24.34 10.31 -3.69
CA LYS A 417 -24.36 9.16 -2.76
C LYS A 417 -25.73 9.03 -2.10
N ILE A 418 -26.29 10.14 -1.61
CA ILE A 418 -27.55 10.18 -0.84
C ILE A 418 -28.78 9.85 -1.68
N VAL A 419 -28.90 10.38 -2.90
CA VAL A 419 -30.09 10.14 -3.74
C VAL A 419 -30.26 8.65 -4.09
N PRO A 420 -29.21 7.92 -4.52
CA PRO A 420 -29.25 6.46 -4.63
C PRO A 420 -29.69 5.74 -3.35
N LEU A 421 -29.23 6.20 -2.17
CA LEU A 421 -29.62 5.61 -0.90
C LEU A 421 -31.12 5.83 -0.59
N PHE A 422 -31.67 7.00 -0.90
CA PHE A 422 -33.12 7.24 -0.78
C PHE A 422 -33.94 6.31 -1.69
N PHE A 423 -33.48 6.02 -2.91
CA PHE A 423 -34.13 4.99 -3.73
C PHE A 423 -34.11 3.62 -3.05
N LEU A 424 -32.98 3.23 -2.44
CA LEU A 424 -32.87 1.94 -1.77
C LEU A 424 -33.85 1.80 -0.60
N ILE A 425 -34.06 2.85 0.21
CA ILE A 425 -34.98 2.77 1.36
C ILE A 425 -36.46 2.83 0.95
N LEU A 426 -36.78 3.43 -0.20
CA LEU A 426 -38.15 3.55 -0.71
C LEU A 426 -38.58 2.35 -1.57
N ASP A 427 -37.63 1.62 -2.14
CA ASP A 427 -37.89 0.42 -2.95
C ASP A 427 -38.45 -0.71 -2.08
N LYS A 428 -39.69 -1.13 -2.35
CA LYS A 428 -40.34 -2.26 -1.67
C LYS A 428 -40.10 -3.61 -2.35
N ASN A 429 -39.40 -3.64 -3.48
CA ASN A 429 -39.12 -4.88 -4.19
C ASN A 429 -37.92 -5.63 -3.58
N ASP A 430 -38.13 -6.91 -3.25
CA ASP A 430 -37.05 -7.81 -2.83
C ASP A 430 -36.16 -8.25 -4.01
N GLY A 431 -36.63 -8.07 -5.25
CA GLY A 431 -35.87 -8.36 -6.46
C GLY A 431 -34.75 -7.35 -6.74
N THR A 432 -33.67 -7.80 -7.39
CA THR A 432 -32.60 -6.93 -7.89
C THR A 432 -32.71 -6.75 -9.40
N SER A 433 -33.36 -5.67 -9.84
CA SER A 433 -33.44 -5.28 -11.25
C SER A 433 -32.05 -4.94 -11.82
N LYS A 434 -31.94 -4.83 -13.15
CA LYS A 434 -30.69 -4.39 -13.81
C LYS A 434 -30.28 -2.98 -13.34
N ALA A 435 -31.24 -2.06 -13.24
CA ALA A 435 -31.01 -0.69 -12.78
C ALA A 435 -30.52 -0.66 -11.32
N LYS A 436 -31.21 -1.38 -10.43
CA LYS A 436 -30.83 -1.51 -9.02
C LYS A 436 -29.43 -2.10 -8.85
N LYS A 437 -29.08 -3.17 -9.58
CA LYS A 437 -27.72 -3.74 -9.57
C LYS A 437 -26.66 -2.74 -10.05
N ALA A 438 -26.93 -1.98 -11.10
CA ALA A 438 -26.00 -0.98 -11.61
C ALA A 438 -25.75 0.14 -10.59
N ILE A 439 -26.82 0.63 -9.95
CA ILE A 439 -26.76 1.70 -8.98
C ILE A 439 -26.08 1.23 -7.68
N ILE A 440 -26.40 0.04 -7.15
CA ILE A 440 -25.75 -0.48 -5.95
C ILE A 440 -24.24 -0.62 -6.16
N ARG A 441 -23.79 -1.18 -7.29
CA ARG A 441 -22.35 -1.31 -7.57
C ARG A 441 -21.64 0.04 -7.60
N LYS A 442 -22.25 1.03 -8.26
CA LYS A 442 -21.70 2.40 -8.30
C LYS A 442 -21.72 3.04 -6.92
N LEU A 443 -22.78 2.81 -6.14
CA LEU A 443 -22.92 3.33 -4.80
C LEU A 443 -21.87 2.75 -3.85
N VAL A 444 -21.67 1.43 -3.82
CA VAL A 444 -20.62 0.77 -3.03
C VAL A 444 -19.24 1.38 -3.35
N SER A 445 -18.91 1.53 -4.63
CA SER A 445 -17.67 2.19 -5.06
C SER A 445 -17.57 3.64 -4.58
N ARG A 446 -18.64 4.44 -4.65
CA ARG A 446 -18.66 5.85 -4.21
C ARG A 446 -18.64 6.04 -2.69
N LEU A 447 -19.20 5.08 -1.96
CA LEU A 447 -19.18 5.06 -0.50
C LEU A 447 -17.78 4.67 0.03
N ASN A 448 -16.90 4.17 -0.85
CA ASN A 448 -15.50 3.83 -0.57
C ASN A 448 -15.37 2.92 0.66
N PHE A 449 -16.25 1.93 0.79
CA PHE A 449 -16.18 0.95 1.86
C PHE A 449 -15.96 -0.44 1.28
N HIS A 450 -15.02 -1.16 1.86
CA HIS A 450 -14.68 -2.52 1.49
C HIS A 450 -14.85 -3.40 2.72
N SER A 451 -15.65 -4.46 2.57
CA SER A 451 -15.81 -5.46 3.63
C SER A 451 -14.49 -6.20 3.80
N ILE A 452 -14.01 -6.28 5.05
CA ILE A 452 -12.83 -7.09 5.38
C ILE A 452 -13.20 -8.56 5.62
N GLU A 453 -14.50 -8.86 5.58
CA GLU A 453 -15.09 -10.19 5.76
C GLU A 453 -15.44 -10.81 4.40
N LYS A 454 -15.80 -12.11 4.39
CA LYS A 454 -16.26 -12.78 3.17
C LYS A 454 -17.65 -12.31 2.71
N GLU A 455 -18.34 -11.53 3.53
CA GLU A 455 -19.64 -10.95 3.21
C GLU A 455 -19.51 -9.82 2.20
N ARG A 456 -20.50 -9.71 1.31
CA ARG A 456 -20.52 -8.65 0.31
C ARG A 456 -20.99 -7.35 0.95
N GLU A 457 -20.50 -6.23 0.43
CA GLU A 457 -20.91 -4.90 0.87
C GLU A 457 -22.43 -4.67 0.78
N GLU A 458 -23.08 -5.32 -0.19
CA GLU A 458 -24.53 -5.27 -0.34
C GLU A 458 -25.27 -5.85 0.86
N ASP A 459 -24.72 -6.90 1.49
CA ASP A 459 -25.37 -7.61 2.60
C ASP A 459 -25.50 -6.69 3.84
N TYR A 460 -24.55 -5.76 4.03
CA TYR A 460 -24.60 -4.72 5.07
C TYR A 460 -25.69 -3.68 4.82
N LEU A 461 -25.84 -3.24 3.57
CA LEU A 461 -26.89 -2.29 3.19
C LEU A 461 -28.28 -2.92 3.36
N ASP A 462 -28.42 -4.19 3.01
CA ASP A 462 -29.67 -4.93 3.19
C ASP A 462 -30.01 -5.14 4.67
N LEU A 463 -29.02 -5.43 5.52
CA LEU A 463 -29.20 -5.51 6.96
C LEU A 463 -29.68 -4.18 7.53
N TRP A 464 -28.99 -3.08 7.21
CA TRP A 464 -29.37 -1.74 7.64
C TRP A 464 -30.79 -1.37 7.18
N LYS A 465 -31.11 -1.62 5.90
CA LYS A 465 -32.40 -1.30 5.30
C LYS A 465 -33.57 -1.93 6.05
N LYS A 466 -33.43 -3.16 6.54
CA LYS A 466 -34.47 -3.86 7.32
C LYS A 466 -34.85 -3.14 8.62
N THR A 467 -33.98 -2.26 9.13
CA THR A 467 -34.22 -1.49 10.37
C THR A 467 -35.03 -0.21 10.15
N ILE A 468 -35.35 0.13 8.89
CA ILE A 468 -35.95 1.39 8.51
C ILE A 468 -37.47 1.28 8.55
N LYS A 469 -38.11 2.27 9.19
CA LYS A 469 -39.56 2.42 9.22
C LYS A 469 -39.91 3.84 8.77
N LEU A 470 -40.54 3.96 7.61
CA LEU A 470 -41.01 5.24 7.06
C LEU A 470 -42.53 5.33 7.14
N THR A 471 -43.04 6.51 7.48
CA THR A 471 -44.47 6.79 7.41
C THR A 471 -44.94 6.95 5.95
N PRO A 472 -46.22 6.69 5.63
CA PRO A 472 -46.77 6.95 4.30
C PRO A 472 -46.55 8.39 3.82
N GLU A 473 -46.60 9.36 4.74
CA GLU A 473 -46.35 10.78 4.48
C GLU A 473 -44.90 11.02 4.05
N GLN A 474 -43.94 10.44 4.77
CA GLN A 474 -42.51 10.51 4.42
C GLN A 474 -42.23 9.84 3.07
N ILE A 475 -42.81 8.67 2.82
CA ILE A 475 -42.66 7.97 1.53
C ILE A 475 -43.13 8.87 0.39
N LYS A 476 -44.35 9.41 0.50
CA LYS A 476 -44.90 10.32 -0.52
C LYS A 476 -44.03 11.56 -0.70
N PHE A 477 -43.58 12.16 0.41
CA PHE A 477 -42.74 13.35 0.38
C PHE A 477 -41.41 13.11 -0.34
N TYR A 478 -40.66 12.09 0.06
CA TYR A 478 -39.37 11.78 -0.58
C TYR A 478 -39.52 11.34 -2.04
N LEU A 479 -40.60 10.65 -2.42
CA LEU A 479 -40.87 10.31 -3.82
C LEU A 479 -41.09 11.55 -4.69
N VAL A 480 -41.84 12.55 -4.18
CA VAL A 480 -42.05 13.82 -4.88
C VAL A 480 -40.72 14.54 -5.08
N TRP A 481 -39.91 14.62 -4.02
CA TRP A 481 -38.59 15.24 -4.08
C TRP A 481 -37.67 14.51 -5.09
N LEU A 482 -37.57 13.18 -5.01
CA LEU A 482 -36.75 12.40 -5.95
C LEU A 482 -37.19 12.62 -7.39
N ASN A 483 -38.49 12.69 -7.66
CA ASN A 483 -38.98 12.97 -9.02
C ASN A 483 -38.52 14.35 -9.53
N GLN A 484 -38.57 15.38 -8.69
CA GLN A 484 -38.08 16.72 -9.03
C GLN A 484 -36.56 16.73 -9.23
N GLU A 485 -35.83 16.03 -8.37
CA GLU A 485 -34.37 15.94 -8.41
C GLU A 485 -33.88 15.24 -9.67
N ILE A 486 -34.51 14.12 -10.05
CA ILE A 486 -34.18 13.40 -11.30
C ILE A 486 -34.56 14.22 -12.54
N ALA A 487 -35.66 14.95 -12.52
CA ALA A 487 -36.01 15.86 -13.62
C ALA A 487 -34.94 16.94 -13.81
N ALA A 488 -34.55 17.63 -12.73
CA ALA A 488 -33.52 18.66 -12.77
C ALA A 488 -32.15 18.12 -13.22
N LEU A 489 -31.74 16.96 -12.68
CA LEU A 489 -30.51 16.28 -13.11
C LEU A 489 -30.57 15.93 -14.60
N THR A 490 -31.70 15.39 -15.07
CA THR A 490 -31.86 14.98 -16.47
C THR A 490 -31.83 16.17 -17.41
N ASP A 491 -32.44 17.30 -17.05
CA ASP A 491 -32.36 18.53 -17.82
C ASP A 491 -30.92 19.03 -17.98
N VAL A 492 -30.13 19.00 -16.91
CA VAL A 492 -28.72 19.41 -16.97
C VAL A 492 -27.88 18.43 -17.79
N LEU A 493 -28.05 17.12 -17.57
CA LEU A 493 -27.23 16.10 -18.25
C LEU A 493 -27.65 15.90 -19.71
N VAL A 494 -28.93 15.67 -19.97
CA VAL A 494 -29.48 15.32 -21.29
C VAL A 494 -29.83 16.57 -22.09
N GLY A 495 -30.51 17.54 -21.46
CA GLY A 495 -30.81 18.84 -22.08
C GLY A 495 -29.52 19.57 -22.46
N GLY A 496 -28.55 19.62 -21.54
CA GLY A 496 -27.21 20.18 -21.74
C GLY A 496 -26.30 19.41 -22.72
N GLY A 497 -26.70 18.22 -23.20
CA GLY A 497 -25.96 17.49 -24.24
C GLY A 497 -24.74 16.70 -23.76
N ASN A 498 -24.62 16.43 -22.45
CA ASN A 498 -23.51 15.70 -21.84
C ASN A 498 -23.59 14.19 -22.11
N ARG A 499 -23.37 13.76 -23.36
CA ARG A 499 -23.58 12.38 -23.84
C ARG A 499 -22.89 11.31 -22.99
N LYS A 500 -21.70 11.60 -22.43
CA LYS A 500 -20.96 10.68 -21.55
C LYS A 500 -21.69 10.37 -20.24
N LEU A 501 -22.65 11.19 -19.83
CA LEU A 501 -23.38 11.11 -18.57
C LEU A 501 -24.83 10.63 -18.74
N TYR A 502 -25.28 10.33 -19.97
CA TYR A 502 -26.66 9.90 -20.25
C TYR A 502 -27.04 8.61 -19.53
N SER A 503 -26.08 7.69 -19.37
CA SER A 503 -26.29 6.44 -18.64
C SER A 503 -26.68 6.69 -17.18
N ILE A 504 -26.16 7.74 -16.54
CA ILE A 504 -26.51 8.09 -15.15
C ILE A 504 -27.99 8.48 -15.05
N ALA A 505 -28.44 9.38 -15.93
CA ALA A 505 -29.84 9.80 -15.97
C ALA A 505 -30.76 8.60 -16.28
N ALA A 506 -30.40 7.78 -17.27
CA ALA A 506 -31.18 6.61 -17.65
C ALA A 506 -31.32 5.60 -16.50
N GLU A 507 -30.24 5.28 -15.78
CA GLU A 507 -30.28 4.37 -14.62
C GLU A 507 -31.20 4.89 -13.52
N LEU A 508 -31.11 6.18 -13.18
CA LEU A 508 -31.93 6.79 -12.12
C LEU A 508 -33.40 6.92 -12.52
N ILE A 509 -33.70 7.21 -13.78
CA ILE A 509 -35.08 7.26 -14.30
C ILE A 509 -35.72 5.88 -14.21
N VAL A 510 -35.02 4.84 -14.68
CA VAL A 510 -35.55 3.47 -14.61
C VAL A 510 -35.77 3.05 -13.16
N LEU A 511 -34.82 3.34 -12.26
CA LEU A 511 -34.98 3.03 -10.84
C LEU A 511 -36.11 3.82 -10.18
N LEU A 512 -36.26 5.11 -10.47
CA LEU A 512 -37.39 5.92 -9.99
C LEU A 512 -38.73 5.30 -10.42
N GLY A 513 -38.84 4.88 -11.68
CA GLY A 513 -40.02 4.20 -12.18
C GLY A 513 -40.33 2.88 -11.45
N GLU A 514 -39.31 2.05 -11.19
CA GLU A 514 -39.44 0.82 -10.41
C GLU A 514 -39.86 1.08 -8.96
N VAL A 515 -39.30 2.12 -8.34
CA VAL A 515 -39.66 2.52 -6.96
C VAL A 515 -41.09 3.06 -6.91
N LEU A 516 -41.52 3.86 -7.90
CA LEU A 516 -42.90 4.34 -8.02
C LEU A 516 -43.90 3.20 -8.17
N GLU A 517 -43.58 2.19 -9.01
CA GLU A 517 -44.39 0.97 -9.15
C GLU A 517 -44.51 0.22 -7.83
N SER A 518 -43.38 -0.02 -7.15
CA SER A 518 -43.38 -0.69 -5.85
C SER A 518 -44.19 0.04 -4.77
N ASN A 519 -44.41 1.35 -4.96
CA ASN A 519 -45.21 2.19 -4.07
C ASN A 519 -46.64 2.46 -4.59
N GLY A 520 -47.12 1.70 -5.56
CA GLY A 520 -48.53 1.68 -5.98
C GLY A 520 -48.85 2.52 -7.22
N THR A 521 -47.85 3.04 -7.93
CA THR A 521 -48.07 3.72 -9.22
C THR A 521 -48.19 2.69 -10.33
N GLN A 522 -49.38 2.56 -10.92
CA GLN A 522 -49.58 1.63 -12.03
C GLN A 522 -48.67 1.98 -13.23
N ASP A 523 -47.96 0.97 -13.76
CA ASP A 523 -47.04 1.08 -14.90
C ASP A 523 -45.98 2.20 -14.75
N GLY A 524 -45.60 2.55 -13.52
CA GLY A 524 -44.67 3.63 -13.21
C GLY A 524 -43.32 3.56 -13.94
N LYS A 525 -42.76 2.37 -14.17
CA LYS A 525 -41.50 2.17 -14.90
C LYS A 525 -41.68 2.46 -16.37
N ILE A 526 -42.61 1.76 -17.02
CA ILE A 526 -42.84 1.89 -18.46
C ILE A 526 -43.34 3.30 -18.79
N GLY A 527 -44.26 3.83 -17.98
CA GLY A 527 -44.80 5.17 -18.11
C GLY A 527 -43.72 6.24 -18.04
N LEU A 528 -42.83 6.18 -17.03
CA LEU A 528 -41.77 7.16 -16.88
C LEU A 528 -40.72 7.08 -18.00
N ILE A 529 -40.33 5.87 -18.41
CA ILE A 529 -39.41 5.68 -19.55
C ILE A 529 -40.00 6.30 -20.83
N ASN A 530 -41.29 6.07 -21.10
CA ASN A 530 -41.94 6.59 -22.29
C ASN A 530 -42.05 8.13 -22.26
N TRP A 531 -42.39 8.70 -21.10
CA TRP A 531 -42.41 10.15 -20.91
C TRP A 531 -41.06 10.80 -21.24
N TYR A 532 -39.96 10.28 -20.68
CA TYR A 532 -38.62 10.80 -20.97
C TYR A 532 -38.18 10.59 -22.44
N LYS A 533 -38.64 9.51 -23.11
CA LYS A 533 -38.39 9.30 -24.53
C LYS A 533 -39.09 10.34 -25.41
N GLU A 534 -40.30 10.76 -25.03
CA GLU A 534 -41.06 11.80 -25.73
C GLU A 534 -40.44 13.18 -25.49
N THR A 535 -40.15 13.52 -24.23
CA THR A 535 -39.54 14.80 -23.84
C THR A 535 -38.20 15.02 -24.53
N TYR A 536 -37.37 13.99 -24.66
CA TYR A 536 -36.07 14.04 -25.35
C TYR A 536 -36.07 13.25 -26.67
N SER A 537 -37.14 13.39 -27.46
CA SER A 537 -37.34 12.68 -28.73
C SER A 537 -36.15 12.78 -29.70
N ASN A 538 -35.43 13.90 -29.71
CA ASN A 538 -34.28 14.15 -30.58
C ASN A 538 -32.94 13.57 -30.06
N LYS A 539 -32.90 12.97 -28.86
CA LYS A 539 -31.66 12.46 -28.23
C LYS A 539 -31.56 10.94 -28.38
N SER A 540 -31.25 10.45 -29.58
CA SER A 540 -31.18 9.00 -29.90
C SER A 540 -30.27 8.20 -28.94
N ALA A 541 -29.08 8.72 -28.61
CA ALA A 541 -28.16 8.06 -27.69
C ALA A 541 -28.76 7.88 -26.28
N PHE A 542 -29.51 8.85 -25.77
CA PHE A 542 -30.17 8.76 -24.47
C PHE A 542 -31.30 7.71 -24.48
N LYS A 543 -32.10 7.68 -25.55
CA LYS A 543 -33.14 6.65 -25.73
C LYS A 543 -32.55 5.24 -25.76
N ASN A 544 -31.36 5.06 -26.34
CA ASN A 544 -30.65 3.79 -26.34
C ASN A 544 -30.22 3.36 -24.93
N GLU A 545 -29.73 4.29 -24.10
CA GLU A 545 -29.40 3.99 -22.69
C GLU A 545 -30.66 3.56 -21.91
N LEU A 546 -31.79 4.27 -22.06
CA LEU A 546 -33.06 3.89 -21.43
C LEU A 546 -33.51 2.48 -21.84
N ASN A 547 -33.39 2.11 -23.12
CA ASN A 547 -33.74 0.77 -23.61
C ASN A 547 -32.80 -0.34 -23.12
N LYS A 548 -31.54 0.00 -22.85
CA LYS A 548 -30.54 -0.97 -22.39
C LYS A 548 -30.76 -1.36 -20.93
N ILE A 549 -31.23 -0.42 -20.12
CA ILE A 549 -31.38 -0.57 -18.67
C ILE A 549 -32.81 -0.97 -18.27
N GLY A 550 -33.83 -0.38 -18.91
CA GLY A 550 -35.25 -0.70 -18.72
C GLY A 550 -35.56 -2.14 -19.08
#